data_AF-A0A4R3ZC18-F1
#
_entry.id   AF-A0A4R3ZC18-F1
#
_cell.length_a   1.000
_cell.length_b   1.000
_cell.length_c   1.000
_cell.angle_alpha   90.00
_cell.angle_beta   90.00
_cell.angle_gamma   90.00
#
_symmetry.space_group_name_H-M   'P 1'
#
loop_
_entity.id
_entity.type
_entity.pdbx_description
1 polymer ?
#
loop_
_entity_poly.entity_id
_entity_poly.type
_entity_poly.pdbx_seq_one_letter_code
_entity_poly.pdbx_strand_id
1 'polypeptide(L)'
;MQYPTVSVNGVSVRVDGEGRYNLNDLHAAAVAEGKATESQRPGEFLKTKQVRRFVQALSDAKKIASVLTVKGGSLQGSWGLELIAIRYAAWLNPLFEIKVYETFQMLIRNGIDAMSRLNKIDHIINTETKAISQCASRMAKWGVGGRKQLLHAARDRAADEVQLYLPGIA
;
A
#
# COMPACT_ATOMS: atom_id res chain seq x y z
N MET A 1 2.32 -13.20 -35.24
CA MET A 1 2.74 -12.91 -33.85
C MET A 1 1.82 -13.67 -32.91
N GLN A 2 2.38 -14.50 -32.04
CA GLN A 2 1.66 -15.21 -31.00
C GLN A 2 1.66 -14.28 -29.77
N TYR A 3 0.47 -13.91 -29.28
CA TYR A 3 0.36 -13.02 -28.12
C TYR A 3 0.43 -13.83 -26.84
N PRO A 4 1.08 -13.34 -25.79
CA PRO A 4 0.99 -13.95 -24.48
C PRO A 4 -0.47 -13.94 -24.02
N THR A 5 -0.90 -15.06 -23.46
CA THR A 5 -2.23 -15.21 -22.90
C THR A 5 -2.10 -15.30 -21.39
N VAL A 6 -2.95 -14.55 -20.68
CA VAL A 6 -2.99 -14.56 -19.21
C VAL A 6 -4.30 -15.21 -18.78
N SER A 7 -4.23 -16.07 -17.76
CA SER A 7 -5.44 -16.64 -17.14
C SER A 7 -6.02 -15.62 -16.16
N VAL A 8 -7.19 -15.05 -16.51
CA VAL A 8 -7.95 -14.12 -15.67
C VAL A 8 -9.18 -14.87 -15.17
N ASN A 9 -9.18 -15.27 -13.89
CA ASN A 9 -10.27 -16.08 -13.30
C ASN A 9 -10.60 -17.36 -14.09
N GLY A 10 -9.59 -18.04 -14.64
CA GLY A 10 -9.78 -19.24 -15.47
C GLY A 10 -10.07 -18.95 -16.95
N VAL A 11 -10.24 -17.68 -17.33
CA VAL A 11 -10.41 -17.25 -18.72
C VAL A 11 -9.05 -16.97 -19.35
N SER A 12 -8.79 -17.58 -20.49
CA SER A 12 -7.59 -17.35 -21.29
C SER A 12 -7.75 -16.04 -22.11
N VAL A 13 -7.08 -14.96 -21.71
CA VAL A 13 -7.22 -13.62 -22.32
C VAL A 13 -5.93 -13.19 -22.98
N ARG A 14 -5.97 -12.84 -24.27
CA ARG A 14 -4.79 -12.33 -24.98
C ARG A 14 -4.39 -10.96 -24.46
N VAL A 15 -3.08 -10.73 -24.36
CA VAL A 15 -2.48 -9.45 -23.96
C VAL A 15 -1.45 -9.02 -24.98
N ASP A 16 -1.49 -7.75 -25.39
CA ASP A 16 -0.50 -7.18 -26.31
C ASP A 16 0.77 -6.65 -25.59
N GLY A 17 1.77 -6.24 -26.38
CA GLY A 17 3.04 -5.74 -25.84
C GLY A 17 2.93 -4.45 -25.04
N GLU A 18 1.80 -3.73 -25.13
CA GLU A 18 1.50 -2.52 -24.38
C GLU A 18 0.70 -2.82 -23.10
N GLY A 19 0.47 -4.11 -22.79
CA GLY A 19 -0.33 -4.53 -21.63
C GLY A 19 -1.84 -4.35 -21.83
N ARG A 20 -2.33 -4.30 -23.07
CA ARG A 20 -3.77 -4.24 -23.37
C ARG A 20 -4.35 -5.64 -23.48
N TYR A 21 -5.43 -5.87 -22.77
CA TYR A 21 -6.21 -7.10 -22.77
C TYR A 21 -7.23 -7.09 -23.90
N ASN A 22 -7.40 -8.23 -24.56
CA ASN A 22 -8.43 -8.40 -25.57
C ASN A 22 -9.82 -8.49 -24.92
N LEU A 23 -10.64 -7.46 -25.14
CA LEU A 23 -11.99 -7.37 -24.57
C LEU A 23 -12.95 -8.35 -25.25
N ASN A 24 -12.66 -8.81 -26.47
CA ASN A 24 -13.47 -9.82 -27.15
C ASN A 24 -13.28 -11.20 -26.54
N ASP A 25 -12.07 -11.55 -26.07
CA ASP A 25 -11.83 -12.80 -25.33
C ASP A 25 -12.61 -12.80 -24.00
N LEU A 26 -12.58 -11.67 -23.29
CA LEU A 26 -13.39 -11.46 -22.07
C LEU A 26 -14.89 -11.57 -22.37
N HIS A 27 -15.35 -10.96 -23.47
CA HIS A 27 -16.75 -11.01 -23.88
C HIS A 27 -17.18 -12.44 -24.21
N ALA A 28 -16.39 -13.16 -25.01
CA ALA A 28 -16.68 -14.54 -25.41
C ALA A 28 -16.79 -15.45 -24.18
N ALA A 29 -15.91 -15.30 -23.20
CA ALA A 29 -16.00 -16.04 -21.94
C ALA A 29 -17.25 -15.67 -21.14
N ALA A 30 -17.57 -14.38 -21.03
CA ALA A 30 -18.79 -13.94 -20.35
C ALA A 30 -20.08 -14.43 -21.03
N VAL A 31 -20.10 -14.49 -22.37
CA VAL A 31 -21.21 -15.07 -23.14
C VAL A 31 -21.32 -16.58 -22.89
N ALA A 32 -20.19 -17.31 -22.89
CA ALA A 32 -20.16 -18.75 -22.61
C ALA A 32 -20.67 -19.08 -21.19
N GLU A 33 -20.46 -18.18 -20.23
CA GLU A 33 -20.99 -18.29 -18.87
C GLU A 33 -22.43 -17.77 -18.69
N GLY A 34 -23.07 -17.26 -19.77
CA GLY A 34 -24.41 -16.68 -19.70
C GLY A 34 -24.49 -15.34 -18.96
N LYS A 35 -23.35 -14.66 -18.76
CA LYS A 35 -23.23 -13.37 -18.06
C LYS A 35 -23.26 -12.16 -18.99
N ALA A 36 -23.20 -12.38 -20.30
CA ALA A 36 -23.27 -11.33 -21.31
C ALA A 36 -24.09 -11.79 -22.51
N THR A 37 -24.64 -10.81 -23.23
CA THR A 37 -25.35 -11.01 -24.50
C THR A 37 -24.59 -10.32 -25.64
N GLU A 38 -24.84 -10.72 -26.89
CA GLU A 38 -24.19 -10.14 -28.07
C GLU A 38 -24.33 -8.60 -28.18
N SER A 39 -25.42 -8.04 -27.64
CA SER A 39 -25.63 -6.58 -27.60
C SER A 39 -24.60 -5.86 -26.70
N GLN A 40 -23.96 -6.58 -25.80
CA GLN A 40 -22.96 -6.10 -24.86
C GLN A 40 -21.52 -6.34 -25.35
N ARG A 41 -21.32 -6.52 -26.65
CA ARG A 41 -19.98 -6.63 -27.24
C ARG A 41 -19.11 -5.40 -26.99
N PRO A 42 -17.77 -5.53 -26.95
CA PRO A 42 -16.86 -4.43 -26.64
C PRO A 42 -17.02 -3.19 -27.54
N GLY A 43 -17.42 -3.39 -28.80
CA GLY A 43 -17.68 -2.29 -29.73
C GLY A 43 -18.82 -1.36 -29.28
N GLU A 44 -19.88 -1.89 -28.66
CA GLU A 44 -20.98 -1.06 -28.15
C GLU A 44 -20.59 -0.36 -26.86
N PHE A 45 -19.89 -1.06 -25.96
CA PHE A 45 -19.31 -0.50 -24.75
C PHE A 45 -18.46 0.76 -25.05
N LEU A 46 -17.54 0.66 -26.00
CA LEU A 46 -16.65 1.76 -26.41
C LEU A 46 -17.36 2.93 -27.11
N LYS A 47 -18.60 2.75 -27.59
CA LYS A 47 -19.38 3.85 -28.19
C LYS A 47 -20.03 4.75 -27.15
N THR A 48 -20.25 4.27 -25.94
CA THR A 48 -20.96 5.04 -24.91
C THR A 48 -20.18 6.30 -24.53
N LYS A 49 -20.89 7.43 -24.35
CA LYS A 49 -20.27 8.73 -24.03
C LYS A 49 -19.40 8.67 -22.77
N GLN A 50 -19.87 7.95 -21.74
CA GLN A 50 -19.16 7.82 -20.48
C GLN A 50 -17.84 7.04 -20.64
N VAL A 51 -17.85 5.94 -21.39
CA VAL A 51 -16.64 5.13 -21.63
C VAL A 51 -15.64 5.88 -22.50
N ARG A 52 -16.09 6.60 -23.54
CA ARG A 52 -15.19 7.45 -24.34
C ARG A 52 -14.45 8.48 -23.50
N ARG A 53 -15.16 9.16 -22.59
CA ARG A 53 -14.54 10.11 -21.64
C ARG A 53 -13.52 9.43 -20.72
N PHE A 54 -13.84 8.23 -20.24
CA PHE A 54 -12.93 7.45 -19.39
C PHE A 54 -11.66 7.01 -20.15
N VAL A 55 -11.82 6.50 -21.38
CA VAL A 55 -10.71 6.11 -22.26
C VAL A 55 -9.80 7.29 -22.54
N GLN A 56 -10.35 8.47 -22.82
CA GLN A 56 -9.56 9.68 -23.03
C GLN A 56 -8.76 10.03 -21.77
N ALA A 57 -9.42 10.14 -20.62
CA ALA A 57 -8.77 10.48 -19.36
C ALA A 57 -7.66 9.48 -18.98
N LEU A 58 -7.89 8.18 -19.20
CA LEU A 58 -6.90 7.15 -18.92
C LEU A 58 -5.70 7.25 -19.87
N SER A 59 -5.94 7.50 -21.16
CA SER A 59 -4.87 7.65 -22.15
C SER A 59 -3.99 8.86 -21.82
N ASP A 60 -4.60 9.97 -21.41
CA ASP A 60 -3.89 11.20 -21.04
C ASP A 60 -3.05 11.03 -19.76
N ALA A 61 -3.58 10.27 -18.78
CA ALA A 61 -2.90 9.99 -17.52
C ALA A 61 -1.72 9.01 -17.70
N LYS A 62 -1.88 7.99 -18.55
CA LYS A 62 -0.85 6.96 -18.78
C LYS A 62 0.13 7.31 -19.90
N LYS A 63 -0.15 8.37 -20.69
CA LYS A 63 0.62 8.76 -21.88
C LYS A 63 0.76 7.63 -22.92
N ILE A 64 -0.22 6.73 -22.97
CA ILE A 64 -0.30 5.58 -23.88
C ILE A 64 -1.74 5.46 -24.37
N ALA A 65 -1.94 5.00 -25.60
CA ALA A 65 -3.28 4.70 -26.13
C ALA A 65 -3.93 3.57 -25.33
N SER A 66 -4.88 3.92 -24.45
CA SER A 66 -5.49 2.97 -23.52
C SER A 66 -6.40 1.94 -24.19
N VAL A 67 -6.79 2.17 -25.44
CA VAL A 67 -7.59 1.26 -26.28
C VAL A 67 -6.99 1.18 -27.68
N LEU A 68 -7.02 -0.01 -28.26
CA LEU A 68 -6.72 -0.27 -29.68
C LEU A 68 -7.85 -1.10 -30.29
N THR A 69 -8.37 -0.68 -31.44
CA THR A 69 -9.36 -1.44 -32.19
C THR A 69 -8.73 -1.97 -33.46
N VAL A 70 -8.62 -3.29 -33.59
CA VAL A 70 -8.10 -3.96 -34.78
C VAL A 70 -9.26 -4.52 -35.58
N LYS A 71 -9.33 -4.19 -36.87
CA LYS A 71 -10.37 -4.64 -37.80
C LYS A 71 -9.79 -5.71 -38.73
N GLY A 72 -10.36 -6.91 -38.69
CA GLY A 72 -9.94 -8.05 -39.52
C GLY A 72 -8.69 -8.77 -39.03
N GLY A 73 -8.43 -9.94 -39.62
CA GLY A 73 -7.31 -10.82 -39.27
C GLY A 73 -7.50 -11.56 -37.94
N SER A 74 -6.50 -12.36 -37.56
CA SER A 74 -6.52 -13.17 -36.33
C SER A 74 -6.50 -12.34 -35.04
N LEU A 75 -6.14 -11.05 -35.16
CA LEU A 75 -5.99 -10.11 -34.05
C LEU A 75 -7.17 -9.15 -33.91
N GLN A 76 -8.22 -9.39 -34.70
CA GLN A 76 -9.43 -8.59 -34.64
C GLN A 76 -9.98 -8.52 -33.22
N GLY A 77 -10.40 -7.33 -32.83
CA GLY A 77 -11.02 -7.08 -31.54
C GLY A 77 -10.71 -5.70 -31.01
N SER A 78 -11.37 -5.39 -29.90
CA SER A 78 -11.08 -4.24 -29.07
C SER A 78 -10.13 -4.67 -27.97
N TRP A 79 -9.02 -3.97 -27.84
CA TRP A 79 -8.00 -4.19 -26.84
C TRP A 79 -7.99 -3.00 -25.89
N GLY A 80 -7.87 -3.22 -24.60
CA GLY A 80 -7.85 -2.15 -23.61
C GLY A 80 -6.90 -2.43 -22.47
N LEU A 81 -6.26 -1.38 -21.91
CA LEU A 81 -5.48 -1.51 -20.68
C LEU A 81 -6.31 -2.12 -19.55
N GLU A 82 -5.64 -2.64 -18.53
CA GLU A 82 -6.27 -3.31 -17.39
C GLU A 82 -7.50 -2.57 -16.82
N LEU A 83 -7.41 -1.25 -16.62
CA LEU A 83 -8.53 -0.45 -16.12
C LEU A 83 -9.72 -0.38 -17.09
N ILE A 84 -9.50 -0.44 -18.40
CA ILE A 84 -10.57 -0.58 -19.39
C ILE A 84 -11.21 -1.96 -19.30
N ALA A 85 -10.39 -3.02 -19.16
CA ALA A 85 -10.87 -4.39 -19.02
C ALA A 85 -11.72 -4.58 -17.75
N ILE A 86 -11.26 -4.06 -16.60
CA ILE A 86 -12.03 -4.04 -15.35
C ILE A 86 -13.34 -3.26 -15.52
N ARG A 87 -13.30 -2.09 -16.16
CA ARG A 87 -14.50 -1.28 -16.42
C ARG A 87 -15.49 -1.99 -17.35
N TYR A 88 -14.99 -2.73 -18.33
CA TYR A 88 -15.83 -3.53 -19.22
C TYR A 88 -16.52 -4.66 -18.46
N ALA A 89 -15.78 -5.40 -17.63
CA ALA A 89 -16.34 -6.45 -16.77
C ALA A 89 -17.39 -5.90 -15.79
N ALA A 90 -17.14 -4.73 -15.20
CA ALA A 90 -18.11 -4.01 -14.36
C ALA A 90 -19.37 -3.63 -15.13
N TRP A 91 -19.23 -3.15 -16.37
CA TRP A 91 -20.36 -2.82 -17.21
C TRP A 91 -21.21 -4.04 -17.61
N LEU A 92 -20.60 -5.21 -17.74
CA LEU A 92 -21.33 -6.46 -17.98
C LEU A 92 -22.06 -6.96 -16.73
N ASN A 93 -21.48 -6.78 -15.54
CA ASN A 93 -21.99 -7.34 -14.29
C ASN A 93 -21.96 -6.31 -13.14
N PRO A 94 -23.12 -5.74 -12.75
CA PRO A 94 -23.21 -4.79 -11.64
C PRO A 94 -22.72 -5.34 -10.29
N LEU A 95 -22.88 -6.65 -10.02
CA LEU A 95 -22.36 -7.26 -8.79
C LEU A 95 -20.83 -7.28 -8.78
N PHE A 96 -20.20 -7.45 -9.94
CA PHE A 96 -18.76 -7.32 -10.07
C PHE A 96 -18.31 -5.88 -9.83
N GLU A 97 -19.05 -4.90 -10.37
CA GLU A 97 -18.77 -3.48 -10.12
C GLU A 97 -18.81 -3.13 -8.62
N ILE A 98 -19.86 -3.57 -7.91
CA ILE A 98 -19.98 -3.39 -6.46
C ILE A 98 -18.79 -4.02 -5.74
N LYS A 99 -18.42 -5.25 -6.09
CA LYS A 99 -17.28 -5.95 -5.47
C LYS A 99 -15.96 -5.22 -5.70
N VAL A 100 -15.74 -4.61 -6.86
CA VAL A 100 -14.57 -3.77 -7.13
C VAL A 100 -14.54 -2.57 -6.19
N TYR A 101 -15.67 -1.88 -5.99
CA TYR A 101 -15.76 -0.76 -5.06
C TYR A 101 -15.53 -1.18 -3.60
N GLU A 102 -16.13 -2.29 -3.16
CA GLU A 102 -15.93 -2.83 -1.82
C GLU A 102 -14.47 -3.22 -1.58
N THR A 103 -13.82 -3.85 -2.56
CA THR A 103 -12.41 -4.23 -2.49
C THR A 103 -11.53 -3.00 -2.38
N PHE A 104 -11.78 -1.97 -3.19
CA PHE A 104 -11.06 -0.70 -3.09
C PHE A 104 -11.22 -0.07 -1.70
N GLN A 105 -12.45 0.04 -1.19
CA GLN A 105 -12.69 0.60 0.14
C GLN A 105 -12.02 -0.22 1.25
N MET A 106 -12.08 -1.56 1.17
CA MET A 106 -11.45 -2.46 2.13
C MET A 106 -9.93 -2.24 2.16
N LEU A 107 -9.27 -2.14 0.99
CA LEU A 107 -7.83 -1.89 0.91
C LEU A 107 -7.45 -0.55 1.56
N ILE A 108 -8.22 0.51 1.31
CA ILE A 108 -7.99 1.83 1.93
C ILE A 108 -8.14 1.76 3.45
N ARG A 109 -9.21 1.13 3.96
CA ARG A 109 -9.43 0.95 5.41
C ARG A 109 -8.29 0.17 6.06
N ASN A 110 -7.90 -0.96 5.46
CA ASN A 110 -6.80 -1.78 5.97
C ASN A 110 -5.47 -1.00 5.99
N GLY A 111 -5.22 -0.15 4.99
CA GLY A 111 -4.05 0.72 4.96
C GLY A 111 -4.03 1.74 6.10
N ILE A 112 -5.17 2.38 6.38
CA ILE A 112 -5.32 3.32 7.51
C ILE A 112 -5.09 2.61 8.85
N ASP A 113 -5.66 1.41 9.02
CA ASP A 113 -5.50 0.63 10.25
C ASP A 113 -4.04 0.20 10.47
N ALA A 114 -3.35 -0.22 9.40
CA ALA A 114 -1.93 -0.55 9.46
C ALA A 114 -1.08 0.66 9.86
N MET A 115 -1.34 1.84 9.28
CA MET A 115 -0.67 3.09 9.65
C MET A 115 -0.93 3.49 11.10
N SER A 116 -2.15 3.32 11.60
CA SER A 116 -2.48 3.59 13.00
C SER A 116 -1.68 2.69 13.96
N ARG A 117 -1.51 1.41 13.61
CA ARG A 117 -0.68 0.47 14.38
C ARG A 117 0.79 0.87 14.36
N LEU A 118 1.32 1.26 13.19
CA LEU A 118 2.70 1.72 13.05
C LEU A 118 2.96 2.95 13.93
N ASN A 119 2.09 3.96 13.84
CA ASN A 119 2.22 5.18 14.65
C ASN A 119 2.22 4.90 16.16
N LYS A 120 1.42 3.92 16.62
CA LYS A 120 1.43 3.49 18.02
C LYS A 120 2.77 2.87 18.42
N ILE A 121 3.33 2.02 17.57
CA ILE A 121 4.65 1.42 17.80
C ILE A 121 5.73 2.50 17.85
N ASP A 122 5.73 3.43 16.89
CA ASP A 122 6.70 4.54 16.87
C ASP A 122 6.58 5.42 18.12
N HIS A 123 5.37 5.68 18.60
CA HIS A 123 5.16 6.40 19.85
C HIS A 123 5.77 5.65 21.05
N ILE A 124 5.56 4.33 21.14
CA ILE A 124 6.12 3.50 22.21
C ILE A 124 7.65 3.55 22.16
N ILE A 125 8.24 3.29 20.98
CA ILE A 125 9.70 3.35 20.77
C ILE A 125 10.28 4.69 21.23
N ASN A 126 9.66 5.79 20.81
CA ASN A 126 10.11 7.14 21.19
C ASN A 126 10.00 7.39 22.70
N THR A 127 8.94 6.90 23.32
CA THR A 127 8.69 7.06 24.76
C THR A 127 9.73 6.28 25.56
N GLU A 128 9.95 5.02 25.21
CA GLU A 128 10.94 4.16 25.87
C GLU A 128 12.37 4.66 25.65
N THR A 129 12.69 5.09 24.42
CA THR A 129 14.01 5.69 24.10
C THR A 129 14.30 6.90 24.98
N LYS A 130 13.31 7.79 25.18
CA LYS A 130 13.43 8.94 26.09
C LYS A 130 13.63 8.50 27.53
N ALA A 131 12.86 7.52 28.01
CA ALA A 131 12.98 7.01 29.37
C ALA A 131 14.37 6.42 29.64
N ILE A 132 14.86 5.57 28.73
CA ILE A 132 16.20 4.96 28.81
C ILE A 132 17.28 6.05 28.79
N SER A 133 17.17 7.03 27.90
CA SER A 133 18.12 8.15 27.82
C SER A 133 18.17 8.96 29.12
N GLN A 134 17.01 9.19 29.76
CA GLN A 134 16.94 9.86 31.06
C GLN A 134 17.60 9.03 32.18
N CYS A 135 17.36 7.73 32.22
CA CYS A 135 18.01 6.81 33.17
C CYS A 135 19.53 6.82 32.98
N ALA A 136 20.02 6.69 31.74
CA ALA A 136 21.44 6.74 31.42
C ALA A 136 22.07 8.07 31.86
N SER A 137 21.39 9.20 31.61
CA SER A 137 21.85 10.53 32.08
C SER A 137 21.94 10.60 33.60
N ARG A 138 20.94 10.08 34.33
CA ARG A 138 20.97 10.03 35.80
C ARG A 138 22.09 9.14 36.32
N MET A 139 22.30 7.97 35.71
CA MET A 139 23.40 7.06 36.07
C MET A 139 24.77 7.72 35.82
N ALA A 140 24.95 8.38 34.68
CA ALA A 140 26.17 9.11 34.37
C ALA A 140 26.45 10.22 35.39
N LYS A 141 25.43 11.00 35.77
CA LYS A 141 25.54 12.02 36.83
C LYS A 141 25.88 11.46 38.21
N TRP A 142 25.45 10.22 38.49
CA TRP A 142 25.75 9.54 39.76
C TRP A 142 27.11 8.83 39.77
N GLY A 143 27.65 8.43 38.62
CA GLY A 143 28.83 7.56 38.49
C GLY A 143 30.16 8.09 39.08
N VAL A 144 31.24 7.38 38.77
CA VAL A 144 32.56 7.49 39.44
C VAL A 144 33.19 8.89 39.37
N GLY A 145 32.87 9.71 38.35
CA GLY A 145 33.31 11.10 38.23
C GLY A 145 32.25 12.16 38.57
N GLY A 146 31.09 11.75 39.07
CA GLY A 146 29.92 12.62 39.30
C GLY A 146 29.63 12.89 40.78
N ARG A 147 28.35 12.96 41.13
CA ARG A 147 27.87 13.30 42.48
C ARG A 147 28.37 12.33 43.56
N LYS A 148 28.50 11.03 43.26
CA LYS A 148 28.97 10.03 44.22
C LYS A 148 30.37 10.36 44.75
N GLN A 149 31.29 10.75 43.87
CA GLN A 149 32.65 11.13 44.27
C GLN A 149 32.65 12.39 45.14
N LEU A 150 31.88 13.41 44.77
CA LEU A 150 31.76 14.63 45.56
C LEU A 150 31.22 14.36 46.97
N LEU A 151 30.25 13.46 47.09
CA LEU A 151 29.69 13.08 48.40
C LEU A 151 30.69 12.27 49.23
N HIS A 152 31.45 11.35 48.63
CA HIS A 152 32.52 10.64 49.36
C HIS A 152 33.60 11.61 49.86
N ALA A 153 34.08 12.52 49.00
CA ALA A 153 35.06 13.53 49.40
C ALA A 153 34.54 14.52 50.47
N ALA A 154 33.23 14.82 50.47
CA ALA A 154 32.61 15.60 51.54
C ALA A 154 32.49 14.81 52.84
N ARG A 155 32.14 13.51 52.77
CA ARG A 155 32.10 12.61 53.92
C ARG A 155 33.47 12.49 54.59
N ASP A 156 34.52 12.28 53.81
CA ASP A 156 35.87 12.06 54.35
C ASP A 156 36.36 13.32 55.09
N ARG A 157 36.12 14.51 54.54
CA ARG A 157 36.39 15.79 55.23
C ARG A 157 35.61 15.95 56.54
N ALA A 158 34.33 15.56 56.56
CA ALA A 158 33.53 15.62 57.77
C ALA A 158 34.02 14.61 58.83
N ALA A 159 34.51 13.44 58.40
CA ALA A 159 35.11 12.47 59.31
C ALA A 159 36.41 13.01 59.93
N ASP A 160 37.26 13.68 59.14
CA ASP A 160 38.47 14.33 59.64
C ASP A 160 38.15 15.42 60.68
N GLU A 161 37.09 16.21 60.46
CA GLU A 161 36.62 17.22 61.41
C GLU A 161 36.12 16.59 62.72
N VAL A 162 35.34 15.51 62.64
CA VAL A 162 34.89 14.77 63.85
C VAL A 162 36.07 14.23 64.64
N GLN A 163 37.09 13.68 63.96
CA GLN A 163 38.28 13.13 64.60
C GLN A 163 39.08 14.19 65.37
N LEU A 164 39.03 15.47 64.95
CA LEU A 164 39.65 16.59 65.67
C LEU A 164 39.03 16.78 67.07
N TYR A 165 37.72 16.58 67.19
CA TYR A 165 36.98 16.77 68.44
C TYR A 165 36.85 15.48 69.28
N LEU A 166 36.87 14.31 68.63
CA LEU A 166 36.70 12.99 69.25
C LEU A 166 37.76 11.99 68.74
N PRO A 167 39.04 12.15 69.11
CA PRO A 167 40.11 11.31 68.60
C PRO A 167 39.96 9.86 69.06
N GLY A 168 39.97 8.94 68.09
CA GLY A 168 39.95 7.49 68.30
C GLY A 168 38.58 6.81 68.10
N ILE A 169 37.55 7.55 67.67
CA ILE A 169 36.22 7.01 67.36
C ILE A 169 36.06 6.97 65.84
N ALA A 170 36.55 5.90 65.20
CA ALA A 170 36.28 5.56 63.80
C ALA A 170 36.34 4.05 63.59
#